data_AF-A0A6M8B0Z3-F1
#
_entry.id   AF-A0A6M8B0Z3-F1
#
_cell.length_a   1.000
_cell.length_b   1.000
_cell.length_c   1.000
_cell.angle_alpha   90.00
_cell.angle_beta   90.00
_cell.angle_gamma   90.00
#
_symmetry.space_group_name_H-M   'P 1'
#
loop_
_entity.id
_entity.type
_entity.pdbx_description
1 polymer ?
#
loop_
_entity_poly.entity_id
_entity_poly.type
_entity_poly.pdbx_seq_one_letter_code
_entity_poly.pdbx_strand_id
1 'polypeptide(L)'
;MSDETYEFAVTMRGYDRAQVEQRIESLVRQLADARREVANLDQRAMTLSGELADARRRLREADKPTYAGLGSRIEQLLRSAEEQSATVMSKANAEAEALLSRTRTNAKRLQERSSSEAATLVADARREAGELTSRSQAEAATTLANAQARADEMVAAAERTAAKATTDAQTAATEARSSAEREASLVIAQANKQATETTVAADQQAAATRDEAEAAAEQLRRTSTEESEALLTSSREEARLAVEKARTEAESLVRNAKAEAESLVRNAKAEAEAARSEVAELRQQAALEIASQHEAAATEDSKAHQETQESIRQMVEEAQAQTAQAEASLQEALDRAEKVRARTDAEARTRYEEATNKADEIVREAREQAEQLLEDTRADADAQTSAVRRQIDELERQRDSIAAYLEDMRGILGDSALVHAPAPVVGGAARSAQSPQDAEGEEAEPGAGKAAKQSSQEGANKPSAKQGAKKKP
;
A
#
# COMPACT_ATOMS: atom_id res chain seq x y z
N MET A 1 -97.66 201.49 -9.31
CA MET A 1 -98.75 202.48 -9.46
C MET A 1 -98.77 202.91 -10.92
N SER A 2 -99.80 203.63 -11.36
CA SER A 2 -99.96 204.07 -12.74
C SER A 2 -98.82 204.99 -13.20
N ASP A 3 -98.28 204.72 -14.39
CA ASP A 3 -97.43 205.67 -15.12
C ASP A 3 -98.33 206.76 -15.71
N GLU A 4 -98.31 207.95 -15.11
CA GLU A 4 -98.88 209.15 -15.71
C GLU A 4 -97.88 209.71 -16.72
N THR A 5 -98.07 209.41 -18.01
CA THR A 5 -97.20 209.91 -19.08
C THR A 5 -97.52 211.37 -19.41
N TYR A 6 -96.79 212.29 -18.78
CA TYR A 6 -96.92 213.73 -19.02
C TYR A 6 -96.30 214.13 -20.38
N GLU A 7 -97.08 214.14 -21.45
CA GLU A 7 -96.66 214.72 -22.75
C GLU A 7 -96.67 216.26 -22.72
N PHE A 8 -95.54 216.87 -23.09
CA PHE A 8 -95.39 218.32 -23.19
C PHE A 8 -95.51 218.79 -24.66
N ALA A 9 -96.24 219.87 -24.89
CA ALA A 9 -96.45 220.42 -26.24
C ALA A 9 -95.16 221.02 -26.84
N VAL A 10 -94.78 220.55 -28.02
CA VAL A 10 -93.57 221.01 -28.72
C VAL A 10 -93.82 222.35 -29.43
N THR A 11 -92.90 223.30 -29.27
CA THR A 11 -92.92 224.60 -29.96
C THR A 11 -91.57 224.86 -30.65
N MET A 12 -91.59 225.70 -31.70
CA MET A 12 -90.43 225.98 -32.58
C MET A 12 -89.19 226.59 -31.90
N ARG A 13 -89.22 226.83 -30.58
CA ARG A 13 -88.07 227.31 -29.79
C ARG A 13 -88.14 226.85 -28.33
N GLY A 14 -88.52 225.59 -28.12
CA GLY A 14 -88.63 224.95 -26.80
C GLY A 14 -87.30 224.38 -26.25
N TYR A 15 -87.38 223.77 -25.06
CA TYR A 15 -86.28 223.02 -24.44
C TYR A 15 -86.03 221.68 -25.14
N ASP A 16 -84.80 221.17 -25.07
CA ASP A 16 -84.47 219.83 -25.58
C ASP A 16 -85.20 218.74 -24.77
N ARG A 17 -86.06 217.98 -25.47
CA ARG A 17 -86.83 216.87 -24.90
C ARG A 17 -85.91 215.87 -24.19
N ALA A 18 -84.76 215.52 -24.76
CA ALA A 18 -83.89 214.48 -24.20
C ALA A 18 -83.35 214.86 -22.82
N GLN A 19 -82.96 216.13 -22.61
CA GLN A 19 -82.51 216.61 -21.30
C GLN A 19 -83.65 216.69 -20.28
N VAL A 20 -84.85 217.09 -20.70
CA VAL A 20 -86.02 217.16 -19.81
C VAL A 20 -86.45 215.76 -19.37
N GLU A 21 -86.53 214.81 -20.30
CA GLU A 21 -86.93 213.43 -20.06
C GLU A 21 -85.93 212.73 -19.11
N GLN A 22 -84.61 212.92 -19.33
CA GLN A 22 -83.56 212.46 -18.40
C GLN A 22 -83.64 213.11 -17.01
N ARG A 23 -83.99 214.41 -16.92
CA ARG A 23 -84.09 215.10 -15.63
C ARG A 23 -85.36 214.72 -14.86
N ILE A 24 -86.46 214.47 -15.54
CA ILE A 24 -87.68 213.92 -14.94
C ILE A 24 -87.39 212.52 -14.38
N GLU A 25 -86.74 211.65 -15.14
CA GLU A 25 -86.38 210.31 -14.66
C GLU A 25 -85.46 210.36 -13.42
N SER A 26 -84.50 211.28 -13.40
CA SER A 26 -83.66 211.57 -12.23
C SER A 26 -84.47 211.97 -10.99
N LEU A 27 -85.52 212.78 -11.14
CA LEU A 27 -86.39 213.22 -10.04
C LEU A 27 -87.36 212.12 -9.58
N VAL A 28 -87.90 211.32 -10.50
CA VAL A 28 -88.76 210.16 -10.19
C VAL A 28 -88.00 209.12 -9.38
N ARG A 29 -86.74 208.83 -9.74
CA ARG A 29 -85.86 207.94 -8.94
C ARG A 29 -85.63 208.48 -7.54
N GLN A 30 -85.30 209.77 -7.39
CA GLN A 30 -85.13 210.42 -6.08
C GLN A 30 -86.40 210.37 -5.22
N LEU A 31 -87.58 210.59 -5.81
CA LEU A 31 -88.87 210.48 -5.11
C LEU A 31 -89.19 209.04 -4.67
N ALA A 32 -88.81 208.04 -5.47
CA ALA A 32 -89.00 206.64 -5.13
C ALA A 32 -88.12 206.21 -3.95
N ASP A 33 -86.86 206.66 -3.90
CA ASP A 33 -85.94 206.32 -2.80
C ASP A 33 -86.31 207.04 -1.50
N ALA A 34 -86.68 208.32 -1.54
CA ALA A 34 -87.19 209.04 -0.36
C ALA A 34 -88.44 208.36 0.24
N ARG A 35 -89.34 207.82 -0.59
CA ARG A 35 -90.52 207.04 -0.13
C ARG A 35 -90.14 205.71 0.52
N ARG A 36 -89.05 205.05 0.09
CA ARG A 36 -88.52 203.83 0.73
C ARG A 36 -87.91 204.11 2.11
N GLU A 37 -87.28 205.28 2.27
CA GLU A 37 -86.65 205.68 3.53
C GLU A 37 -87.69 205.97 4.62
N VAL A 38 -88.77 206.70 4.30
CA VAL A 38 -89.89 206.95 5.22
C VAL A 38 -90.51 205.64 5.72
N ALA A 39 -90.79 204.68 4.83
CA ALA A 39 -91.38 203.40 5.21
C ALA A 39 -90.49 202.57 6.18
N ASN A 40 -89.16 202.65 6.03
CA ASN A 40 -88.21 202.02 6.96
C ASN A 40 -88.20 202.70 8.35
N LEU A 41 -88.44 204.01 8.42
CA LEU A 41 -88.51 204.74 9.68
C LEU A 41 -89.80 204.42 10.45
N ASP A 42 -90.96 204.39 9.78
CA ASP A 42 -92.24 204.02 10.40
C ASP A 42 -92.19 202.60 10.99
N GLN A 43 -91.62 201.64 10.26
CA GLN A 43 -91.52 200.25 10.75
C GLN A 43 -90.59 200.12 11.97
N ARG A 44 -89.56 200.96 12.10
CA ARG A 44 -88.71 201.07 13.31
C ARG A 44 -89.44 201.75 14.48
N ALA A 45 -90.26 202.76 14.23
CA ALA A 45 -91.05 203.41 15.27
C ALA A 45 -92.06 202.42 15.88
N MET A 46 -92.66 201.56 15.05
CA MET A 46 -93.59 200.52 15.50
C MET A 46 -92.92 199.50 16.46
N THR A 47 -91.75 198.95 16.14
CA THR A 47 -91.08 197.98 17.03
C THR A 47 -90.71 198.59 18.39
N LEU A 48 -90.12 199.79 18.40
CA LEU A 48 -89.76 200.50 19.64
C LEU A 48 -90.98 200.79 20.53
N SER A 49 -92.15 201.04 19.93
CA SER A 49 -93.40 201.25 20.69
C SER A 49 -93.88 199.98 21.42
N GLY A 50 -93.66 198.79 20.84
CA GLY A 50 -94.00 197.50 21.43
C GLY A 50 -93.10 197.13 22.62
N GLU A 51 -91.79 197.27 22.45
CA GLU A 51 -90.80 197.03 23.51
C GLU A 51 -91.07 197.88 24.77
N LEU A 52 -91.46 199.13 24.57
CA LEU A 52 -91.78 200.07 25.64
C LEU A 52 -93.10 199.72 26.37
N ALA A 53 -94.04 199.06 25.69
CA ALA A 53 -95.27 198.55 26.30
C ALA A 53 -95.01 197.33 27.20
N ASP A 54 -94.18 196.37 26.75
CA ASP A 54 -93.82 195.18 27.53
C ASP A 54 -92.98 195.54 28.77
N ALA A 55 -92.03 196.47 28.63
CA ALA A 55 -91.26 196.99 29.77
C ALA A 55 -92.18 197.60 30.84
N ARG A 56 -93.21 198.36 30.43
CA ARG A 56 -94.23 198.94 31.32
C ARG A 56 -95.18 197.93 31.96
N ARG A 57 -95.28 196.71 31.42
CA ARG A 57 -96.06 195.62 32.03
C ARG A 57 -95.28 194.98 33.18
N ARG A 58 -94.02 194.59 32.92
CA ARG A 58 -93.14 193.93 33.90
C ARG A 58 -92.96 194.72 35.20
N LEU A 59 -92.91 196.05 35.13
CA LEU A 59 -92.82 196.89 36.34
C LEU A 59 -94.03 196.74 37.29
N ARG A 60 -95.26 196.62 36.75
CA ARG A 60 -96.49 196.57 37.58
C ARG A 60 -96.62 195.28 38.39
N GLU A 61 -95.96 194.22 37.94
CA GLU A 61 -95.99 192.90 38.57
C GLU A 61 -95.03 192.83 39.78
N ALA A 62 -94.16 193.83 39.99
CA ALA A 62 -93.18 193.87 41.09
C ALA A 62 -93.70 194.53 42.39
N ASP A 63 -94.57 195.55 42.29
CA ASP A 63 -94.78 196.53 43.38
C ASP A 63 -95.72 196.10 44.54
N LYS A 64 -96.35 194.92 44.50
CA LYS A 64 -97.30 194.48 45.56
C LYS A 64 -97.27 192.97 45.89
N PRO A 65 -96.45 192.51 46.86
CA PRO A 65 -96.45 191.13 47.34
C PRO A 65 -97.48 190.87 48.45
N THR A 66 -98.08 189.67 48.48
CA THR A 66 -98.91 189.16 49.59
C THR A 66 -98.64 187.69 49.89
N TYR A 67 -98.83 187.28 51.15
CA TYR A 67 -98.31 186.03 51.73
C TYR A 67 -98.90 184.72 51.16
N ALA A 68 -100.02 184.75 50.42
CA ALA A 68 -100.65 183.56 49.87
C ALA A 68 -99.77 182.81 48.84
N GLY A 69 -98.87 183.52 48.13
CA GLY A 69 -98.02 182.93 47.09
C GLY A 69 -96.88 182.03 47.61
N LEU A 70 -96.64 181.95 48.93
CA LEU A 70 -95.53 181.16 49.45
C LEU A 70 -95.84 179.65 49.42
N GLY A 71 -97.08 179.26 49.72
CA GLY A 71 -97.50 177.84 49.71
C GLY A 71 -97.45 177.23 48.32
N SER A 72 -98.04 177.89 47.32
CA SER A 72 -98.00 177.45 45.93
C SER A 72 -96.58 177.39 45.36
N ARG A 73 -95.68 178.29 45.79
CA ARG A 73 -94.27 178.26 45.37
C ARG A 73 -93.47 177.12 46.03
N ILE A 74 -93.82 176.71 47.25
CA ILE A 74 -93.23 175.52 47.89
C ILE A 74 -93.75 174.24 47.22
N GLU A 75 -95.05 174.15 46.94
CA GLU A 75 -95.64 173.03 46.19
C GLU A 75 -95.02 172.92 44.78
N GLN A 76 -94.89 174.05 44.06
CA GLN A 76 -94.23 174.09 42.75
C GLN A 76 -92.75 173.73 42.82
N LEU A 77 -92.04 174.08 43.90
CA LEU A 77 -90.63 173.71 44.09
C LEU A 77 -90.49 172.22 44.42
N LEU A 78 -91.36 171.65 45.27
CA LEU A 78 -91.37 170.22 45.56
C LEU A 78 -91.73 169.40 44.31
N ARG A 79 -92.76 169.82 43.56
CA ARG A 79 -93.14 169.19 42.29
C ARG A 79 -92.04 169.28 41.23
N SER A 80 -91.38 170.43 41.13
CA SER A 80 -90.20 170.61 40.27
C SER A 80 -89.03 169.74 40.71
N ALA A 81 -88.77 169.61 42.01
CA ALA A 81 -87.73 168.74 42.55
C ALA A 81 -88.05 167.25 42.36
N GLU A 82 -89.33 166.85 42.47
CA GLU A 82 -89.80 165.49 42.19
C GLU A 82 -89.70 165.16 40.70
N GLU A 83 -90.14 166.06 39.82
CA GLU A 83 -90.04 165.93 38.35
C GLU A 83 -88.57 165.92 37.88
N GLN A 84 -87.71 166.76 38.46
CA GLN A 84 -86.26 166.71 38.23
C GLN A 84 -85.65 165.41 38.77
N SER A 85 -86.05 164.93 39.96
CA SER A 85 -85.55 163.67 40.53
C SER A 85 -85.99 162.46 39.71
N ALA A 86 -87.24 162.43 39.24
CA ALA A 86 -87.74 161.42 38.32
C ALA A 86 -87.02 161.47 36.97
N THR A 87 -86.71 162.67 36.46
CA THR A 87 -85.91 162.85 35.24
C THR A 87 -84.47 162.36 35.42
N VAL A 88 -83.83 162.66 36.55
CA VAL A 88 -82.47 162.20 36.88
C VAL A 88 -82.43 160.69 37.09
N MET A 89 -83.41 160.10 37.80
CA MET A 89 -83.52 158.65 37.97
C MET A 89 -83.80 157.94 36.65
N SER A 90 -84.71 158.46 35.82
CA SER A 90 -84.99 157.94 34.47
C SER A 90 -83.74 157.96 33.60
N LYS A 91 -83.02 159.09 33.59
CA LYS A 91 -81.74 159.23 32.86
C LYS A 91 -80.66 158.28 33.39
N ALA A 92 -80.48 158.20 34.71
CA ALA A 92 -79.48 157.32 35.33
C ALA A 92 -79.79 155.83 35.06
N ASN A 93 -81.06 155.44 35.09
CA ASN A 93 -81.49 154.08 34.72
C ASN A 93 -81.23 153.81 33.23
N ALA A 94 -81.57 154.74 32.34
CA ALA A 94 -81.29 154.60 30.91
C ALA A 94 -79.78 154.53 30.59
N GLU A 95 -78.96 155.32 31.28
CA GLU A 95 -77.48 155.26 31.17
C GLU A 95 -76.92 153.94 31.74
N ALA A 96 -77.47 153.44 32.85
CA ALA A 96 -77.10 152.14 33.40
C ALA A 96 -77.52 150.96 32.50
N GLU A 97 -78.72 151.00 31.91
CA GLU A 97 -79.19 150.01 30.93
C GLU A 97 -78.35 150.03 29.65
N ALA A 98 -78.01 151.22 29.14
CA ALA A 98 -77.11 151.37 28.00
C ALA A 98 -75.70 150.83 28.30
N LEU A 99 -75.17 151.08 29.50
CA LEU A 99 -73.89 150.53 29.96
C LEU A 99 -73.95 149.00 30.12
N LEU A 100 -75.02 148.45 30.70
CA LEU A 100 -75.22 147.01 30.85
C LEU A 100 -75.39 146.33 29.48
N SER A 101 -76.10 146.95 28.54
CA SER A 101 -76.22 146.48 27.16
C SER A 101 -74.86 146.46 26.45
N ARG A 102 -74.10 147.56 26.54
CA ARG A 102 -72.77 147.70 25.95
C ARG A 102 -71.75 146.73 26.56
N THR A 103 -71.76 146.53 27.87
CA THR A 103 -70.86 145.58 28.56
C THR A 103 -71.23 144.14 28.25
N ARG A 104 -72.52 143.76 28.23
CA ARG A 104 -72.97 142.45 27.75
C ARG A 104 -72.55 142.18 26.30
N THR A 105 -72.68 143.16 25.42
CA THR A 105 -72.25 143.06 24.00
C THR A 105 -70.74 142.90 23.88
N ASN A 106 -69.96 143.69 24.63
CA ASN A 106 -68.50 143.58 24.68
C ASN A 106 -68.04 142.21 25.23
N ALA A 107 -68.67 141.73 26.31
CA ALA A 107 -68.37 140.43 26.91
C ALA A 107 -68.69 139.28 25.95
N LYS A 108 -69.86 139.31 25.28
CA LYS A 108 -70.22 138.33 24.24
C LYS A 108 -69.21 138.33 23.09
N ARG A 109 -68.83 139.51 22.58
CA ARG A 109 -67.83 139.62 21.50
C ARG A 109 -66.43 139.14 21.93
N LEU A 110 -66.05 139.35 23.19
CA LEU A 110 -64.80 138.84 23.75
C LEU A 110 -64.84 137.31 23.88
N GLN A 111 -65.94 136.76 24.42
CA GLN A 111 -66.15 135.31 24.53
C GLN A 111 -66.16 134.63 23.15
N GLU A 112 -66.87 135.19 22.17
CA GLU A 112 -66.88 134.71 20.79
C GLU A 112 -65.48 134.69 20.20
N ARG A 113 -64.74 135.81 20.33
CA ARG A 113 -63.35 135.91 19.86
C ARG A 113 -62.46 134.86 20.54
N SER A 114 -62.41 134.81 21.86
CA SER A 114 -61.51 133.88 22.57
C SER A 114 -61.91 132.42 22.40
N SER A 115 -63.20 132.13 22.17
CA SER A 115 -63.64 130.78 21.77
C SER A 115 -63.17 130.42 20.35
N SER A 116 -63.16 131.38 19.42
CA SER A 116 -62.61 131.20 18.07
C SER A 116 -61.10 131.03 18.10
N GLU A 117 -60.37 131.86 18.87
CA GLU A 117 -58.91 131.80 19.04
C GLU A 117 -58.48 130.46 19.66
N ALA A 118 -59.20 129.99 20.69
CA ALA A 118 -58.96 128.68 21.29
C ALA A 118 -59.31 127.53 20.32
N ALA A 119 -60.38 127.65 19.53
CA ALA A 119 -60.72 126.66 18.52
C ALA A 119 -59.66 126.57 17.41
N THR A 120 -59.11 127.69 16.94
CA THR A 120 -57.99 127.69 15.99
C THR A 120 -56.73 127.09 16.61
N LEU A 121 -56.37 127.48 17.84
CA LEU A 121 -55.20 126.92 18.54
C LEU A 121 -55.29 125.39 18.68
N VAL A 122 -56.46 124.87 19.07
CA VAL A 122 -56.69 123.42 19.18
C VAL A 122 -56.72 122.73 17.82
N ALA A 123 -57.21 123.38 16.76
CA ALA A 123 -57.20 122.83 15.40
C ALA A 123 -55.78 122.76 14.81
N ASP A 124 -54.98 123.80 15.01
CA ASP A 124 -53.60 123.87 14.52
C ASP A 124 -52.68 122.94 15.32
N ALA A 125 -52.78 122.89 16.66
CA ALA A 125 -52.02 121.95 17.48
C ALA A 125 -52.37 120.47 17.17
N ARG A 126 -53.63 120.17 16.82
CA ARG A 126 -54.02 118.84 16.33
C ARG A 126 -53.45 118.52 14.95
N ARG A 127 -53.31 119.53 14.07
CA ARG A 127 -52.67 119.36 12.76
C ARG A 127 -51.17 119.08 12.92
N GLU A 128 -50.48 119.90 13.70
CA GLU A 128 -49.06 119.73 14.02
C GLU A 128 -48.76 118.37 14.67
N ALA A 129 -49.56 117.95 15.66
CA ALA A 129 -49.43 116.62 16.26
C ALA A 129 -49.67 115.48 15.25
N GLY A 130 -50.59 115.64 14.30
CA GLY A 130 -50.84 114.69 13.23
C GLY A 130 -49.69 114.63 12.22
N GLU A 131 -49.16 115.77 11.79
CA GLU A 131 -48.01 115.88 10.89
C GLU A 131 -46.73 115.31 11.52
N LEU A 132 -46.48 115.61 12.81
CA LEU A 132 -45.37 115.04 13.57
C LEU A 132 -45.50 113.51 13.71
N THR A 133 -46.70 113.02 14.06
CA THR A 133 -46.97 111.57 14.14
C THR A 133 -46.74 110.88 12.79
N SER A 134 -47.23 111.48 11.70
CA SER A 134 -47.07 110.95 10.34
C SER A 134 -45.59 110.95 9.90
N ARG A 135 -44.84 112.02 10.18
CA ARG A 135 -43.39 112.08 9.93
C ARG A 135 -42.64 111.00 10.71
N SER A 136 -42.84 110.90 12.02
CA SER A 136 -42.14 109.90 12.84
C SER A 136 -42.54 108.47 12.48
N GLN A 137 -43.77 108.21 12.04
CA GLN A 137 -44.17 106.91 11.48
C GLN A 137 -43.47 106.60 10.15
N ALA A 138 -43.33 107.58 9.25
CA ALA A 138 -42.61 107.40 7.99
C ALA A 138 -41.10 107.19 8.21
N GLU A 139 -40.50 107.91 9.15
CA GLU A 139 -39.10 107.74 9.57
C GLU A 139 -38.87 106.36 10.23
N ALA A 140 -39.77 105.92 11.10
CA ALA A 140 -39.74 104.59 11.71
C ALA A 140 -39.91 103.47 10.66
N ALA A 141 -40.85 103.61 9.73
CA ALA A 141 -41.05 102.65 8.64
C ALA A 141 -39.81 102.57 7.72
N THR A 142 -39.20 103.72 7.38
CA THR A 142 -37.99 103.79 6.55
C THR A 142 -36.79 103.17 7.25
N THR A 143 -36.60 103.45 8.54
CA THR A 143 -35.49 102.86 9.32
C THR A 143 -35.67 101.35 9.55
N LEU A 144 -36.90 100.87 9.77
CA LEU A 144 -37.20 99.44 9.82
C LEU A 144 -36.95 98.75 8.48
N ALA A 145 -37.42 99.30 7.37
CA ALA A 145 -37.18 98.74 6.04
C ALA A 145 -35.69 98.66 5.69
N ASN A 146 -34.91 99.71 6.02
CA ASN A 146 -33.46 99.72 5.83
C ASN A 146 -32.75 98.70 6.74
N ALA A 147 -33.23 98.50 7.98
CA ALA A 147 -32.68 97.49 8.89
C ALA A 147 -33.00 96.06 8.42
N GLN A 148 -34.20 95.82 7.90
CA GLN A 148 -34.60 94.54 7.31
C GLN A 148 -33.77 94.21 6.06
N ALA A 149 -33.71 95.13 5.08
CA ALA A 149 -32.91 94.93 3.86
C ALA A 149 -31.42 94.64 4.16
N ARG A 150 -30.85 95.29 5.19
CA ARG A 150 -29.48 95.03 5.64
C ARG A 150 -29.33 93.68 6.36
N ALA A 151 -30.33 93.25 7.12
CA ALA A 151 -30.34 91.92 7.72
C ALA A 151 -30.42 90.83 6.65
N ASP A 152 -31.30 90.99 5.66
CA ASP A 152 -31.45 90.07 4.52
C ASP A 152 -30.17 90.00 3.68
N GLU A 153 -29.51 91.13 3.41
CA GLU A 153 -28.20 91.17 2.74
C GLU A 153 -27.12 90.43 3.56
N MET A 154 -27.08 90.62 4.88
CA MET A 154 -26.14 89.94 5.77
C MET A 154 -26.38 88.42 5.82
N VAL A 155 -27.65 87.98 5.85
CA VAL A 155 -28.01 86.55 5.77
C VAL A 155 -27.58 85.98 4.41
N ALA A 156 -27.96 86.62 3.30
CA ALA A 156 -27.58 86.17 1.97
C ALA A 156 -26.05 86.19 1.74
N ALA A 157 -25.30 87.07 2.41
CA ALA A 157 -23.83 87.06 2.41
C ALA A 157 -23.25 85.90 3.24
N ALA A 158 -23.83 85.61 4.41
CA ALA A 158 -23.44 84.47 5.24
C ALA A 158 -23.74 83.13 4.53
N GLU A 159 -24.90 82.98 3.92
CA GLU A 159 -25.30 81.80 3.14
C GLU A 159 -24.36 81.55 1.95
N ARG A 160 -24.05 82.58 1.15
CA ARG A 160 -23.06 82.48 0.06
C ARG A 160 -21.68 82.07 0.58
N THR A 161 -21.27 82.57 1.74
CA THR A 161 -19.98 82.23 2.37
C THR A 161 -19.97 80.79 2.88
N ALA A 162 -21.05 80.32 3.50
CA ALA A 162 -21.21 78.95 3.99
C ALA A 162 -21.31 77.93 2.84
N ALA A 163 -22.05 78.27 1.77
CA ALA A 163 -22.11 77.48 0.55
C ALA A 163 -20.73 77.36 -0.10
N LYS A 164 -19.99 78.48 -0.23
CA LYS A 164 -18.61 78.44 -0.73
C LYS A 164 -17.71 77.58 0.16
N ALA A 165 -17.71 77.78 1.48
CA ALA A 165 -16.90 76.99 2.40
C ALA A 165 -17.22 75.49 2.34
N THR A 166 -18.49 75.13 2.08
CA THR A 166 -18.92 73.74 1.86
C THR A 166 -18.36 73.18 0.55
N THR A 167 -18.42 73.94 -0.56
CA THR A 167 -17.83 73.55 -1.84
C THR A 167 -16.31 73.42 -1.75
N ASP A 168 -15.62 74.41 -1.18
CA ASP A 168 -14.17 74.41 -0.97
C ASP A 168 -13.74 73.17 -0.14
N ALA A 169 -14.49 72.84 0.92
CA ALA A 169 -14.25 71.64 1.74
C ALA A 169 -14.55 70.32 1.01
N GLN A 170 -15.60 70.25 0.19
CA GLN A 170 -15.92 69.07 -0.63
C GLN A 170 -14.86 68.82 -1.72
N THR A 171 -14.33 69.89 -2.33
CA THR A 171 -13.22 69.82 -3.27
C THR A 171 -11.97 69.30 -2.57
N ALA A 172 -11.54 69.92 -1.46
CA ALA A 172 -10.37 69.49 -0.70
C ALA A 172 -10.48 68.04 -0.19
N ALA A 173 -11.65 67.61 0.26
CA ALA A 173 -11.90 66.22 0.67
C ALA A 173 -11.78 65.22 -0.51
N THR A 174 -12.23 65.62 -1.69
CA THR A 174 -12.14 64.81 -2.93
C THR A 174 -10.70 64.74 -3.43
N GLU A 175 -9.97 65.86 -3.42
CA GLU A 175 -8.54 65.91 -3.76
C GLU A 175 -7.70 65.05 -2.80
N ALA A 176 -7.86 65.24 -1.49
CA ALA A 176 -7.17 64.45 -0.46
C ALA A 176 -7.47 62.95 -0.58
N ARG A 177 -8.74 62.57 -0.80
CA ARG A 177 -9.12 61.19 -1.08
C ARG A 177 -8.44 60.65 -2.34
N SER A 178 -8.39 61.43 -3.43
CA SER A 178 -7.74 61.01 -4.68
C SER A 178 -6.22 60.86 -4.55
N SER A 179 -5.56 61.62 -3.66
CA SER A 179 -4.15 61.44 -3.33
C SER A 179 -3.96 60.13 -2.54
N ALA A 180 -4.73 59.94 -1.47
CA ALA A 180 -4.69 58.73 -0.65
C ALA A 180 -4.98 57.45 -1.47
N GLU A 181 -5.92 57.48 -2.42
CA GLU A 181 -6.20 56.35 -3.31
C GLU A 181 -5.03 56.06 -4.27
N ARG A 182 -4.31 57.08 -4.76
CA ARG A 182 -3.09 56.91 -5.57
C ARG A 182 -1.91 56.39 -4.75
N GLU A 183 -1.70 56.94 -3.56
CA GLU A 183 -0.67 56.53 -2.62
C GLU A 183 -0.88 55.07 -2.17
N ALA A 184 -2.10 54.70 -1.80
CA ALA A 184 -2.45 53.32 -1.49
C ALA A 184 -2.24 52.38 -2.69
N SER A 185 -2.63 52.81 -3.90
CA SER A 185 -2.39 52.02 -5.12
C SER A 185 -0.89 51.81 -5.39
N LEU A 186 -0.06 52.82 -5.15
CA LEU A 186 1.40 52.75 -5.28
C LEU A 186 2.02 51.84 -4.22
N VAL A 187 1.58 51.92 -2.96
CA VAL A 187 2.02 51.03 -1.88
C VAL A 187 1.63 49.57 -2.15
N ILE A 188 0.39 49.32 -2.63
CA ILE A 188 -0.05 47.98 -3.02
C ILE A 188 0.78 47.45 -4.20
N ALA A 189 1.07 48.28 -5.21
CA ALA A 189 1.93 47.89 -6.33
C ALA A 189 3.37 47.57 -5.89
N GLN A 190 3.94 48.34 -4.96
CA GLN A 190 5.25 48.09 -4.37
C GLN A 190 5.27 46.82 -3.53
N ALA A 191 4.27 46.60 -2.68
CA ALA A 191 4.14 45.40 -1.86
C ALA A 191 3.97 44.14 -2.71
N ASN A 192 3.12 44.18 -3.75
CA ASN A 192 2.96 43.08 -4.70
C ASN A 192 4.28 42.80 -5.45
N LYS A 193 4.99 43.85 -5.88
CA LYS A 193 6.32 43.69 -6.50
C LYS A 193 7.30 43.00 -5.54
N GLN A 194 7.42 43.48 -4.31
CA GLN A 194 8.30 42.89 -3.28
C GLN A 194 7.91 41.44 -2.94
N ALA A 195 6.62 41.13 -2.93
CA ALA A 195 6.14 39.75 -2.79
C ALA A 195 6.61 38.88 -3.97
N THR A 196 6.49 39.34 -5.22
CA THR A 196 7.00 38.59 -6.38
C THR A 196 8.52 38.47 -6.42
N GLU A 197 9.26 39.49 -5.98
CA GLU A 197 10.73 39.45 -5.89
C GLU A 197 11.19 38.47 -4.79
N THR A 198 10.51 38.43 -3.64
CA THR A 198 10.84 37.49 -2.56
C THR A 198 10.42 36.05 -2.87
N THR A 199 9.30 35.80 -3.56
CA THR A 199 8.95 34.44 -4.02
C THR A 199 9.94 33.94 -5.07
N VAL A 200 10.31 34.76 -6.07
CA VAL A 200 11.30 34.37 -7.09
C VAL A 200 12.68 34.10 -6.48
N ALA A 201 13.11 34.92 -5.50
CA ALA A 201 14.36 34.66 -4.77
C ALA A 201 14.30 33.36 -3.95
N ALA A 202 13.17 33.08 -3.29
CA ALA A 202 12.97 31.84 -2.53
C ALA A 202 12.92 30.60 -3.46
N ASP A 203 12.27 30.69 -4.61
CA ASP A 203 12.23 29.63 -5.62
C ASP A 203 13.61 29.36 -6.22
N GLN A 204 14.41 30.42 -6.49
CA GLN A 204 15.80 30.30 -6.94
C GLN A 204 16.69 29.64 -5.87
N GLN A 205 16.56 30.03 -4.60
CA GLN A 205 17.29 29.40 -3.50
C GLN A 205 16.85 27.93 -3.29
N ALA A 206 15.57 27.63 -3.45
CA ALA A 206 15.03 26.27 -3.40
C ALA A 206 15.41 25.42 -4.64
N ALA A 207 15.71 26.04 -5.78
CA ALA A 207 16.31 25.34 -6.92
C ALA A 207 17.79 25.03 -6.65
N ALA A 208 18.60 26.04 -6.34
CA ALA A 208 20.03 25.89 -6.07
C ALA A 208 20.33 24.85 -4.97
N THR A 209 19.57 24.86 -3.87
CA THR A 209 19.72 23.86 -2.79
C THR A 209 19.26 22.44 -3.15
N ARG A 210 18.40 22.27 -4.17
CA ARG A 210 18.10 20.95 -4.76
C ARG A 210 19.23 20.51 -5.69
N ASP A 211 19.72 21.40 -6.55
CA ASP A 211 20.82 21.12 -7.48
C ASP A 211 22.10 20.74 -6.72
N GLU A 212 22.43 21.45 -5.62
CA GLU A 212 23.52 21.11 -4.70
C GLU A 212 23.31 19.74 -4.03
N ALA A 213 22.09 19.43 -3.57
CA ALA A 213 21.78 18.16 -2.93
C ALA A 213 21.80 16.97 -3.92
N GLU A 214 21.33 17.17 -5.16
CA GLU A 214 21.40 16.16 -6.22
C GLU A 214 22.84 15.93 -6.67
N ALA A 215 23.63 16.99 -6.84
CA ALA A 215 25.06 16.87 -7.10
C ALA A 215 25.80 16.14 -5.98
N ALA A 216 25.52 16.45 -4.71
CA ALA A 216 26.09 15.75 -3.56
C ALA A 216 25.66 14.26 -3.52
N ALA A 217 24.40 13.95 -3.86
CA ALA A 217 23.90 12.59 -3.93
C ALA A 217 24.49 11.79 -5.10
N GLU A 218 24.74 12.41 -6.25
CA GLU A 218 25.46 11.81 -7.38
C GLU A 218 26.93 11.54 -7.01
N GLN A 219 27.62 12.50 -6.40
CA GLN A 219 29.00 12.30 -5.91
C GLN A 219 29.07 11.16 -4.89
N LEU A 220 28.16 11.12 -3.91
CA LEU A 220 28.15 10.04 -2.90
C LEU A 220 27.80 8.67 -3.50
N ARG A 221 26.87 8.60 -4.46
CA ARG A 221 26.60 7.37 -5.22
C ARG A 221 27.84 6.92 -5.97
N ARG A 222 28.50 7.85 -6.67
CA ARG A 222 29.70 7.60 -7.46
C ARG A 222 30.86 7.10 -6.60
N THR A 223 31.23 7.78 -5.52
CA THR A 223 32.32 7.33 -4.63
C THR A 223 31.97 5.99 -4.00
N SER A 224 30.71 5.78 -3.58
CA SER A 224 30.29 4.48 -3.03
C SER A 224 30.36 3.35 -4.07
N THR A 225 30.07 3.61 -5.35
CA THR A 225 30.31 2.62 -6.42
C THR A 225 31.79 2.39 -6.69
N GLU A 226 32.62 3.43 -6.75
CA GLU A 226 34.07 3.32 -6.97
C GLU A 226 34.75 2.57 -5.81
N GLU A 227 34.35 2.82 -4.56
CA GLU A 227 34.77 2.08 -3.36
C GLU A 227 34.29 0.61 -3.39
N SER A 228 33.05 0.36 -3.82
CA SER A 228 32.48 -1.00 -3.92
C SER A 228 33.19 -1.83 -5.00
N GLU A 229 33.50 -1.23 -6.15
CA GLU A 229 34.25 -1.88 -7.22
C GLU A 229 35.71 -2.12 -6.83
N ALA A 230 36.34 -1.18 -6.10
CA ALA A 230 37.68 -1.38 -5.54
C ALA A 230 37.70 -2.53 -4.52
N LEU A 231 36.74 -2.59 -3.60
CA LEU A 231 36.61 -3.67 -2.60
C LEU A 231 36.30 -5.03 -3.24
N LEU A 232 35.44 -5.07 -4.26
CA LEU A 232 35.20 -6.29 -5.04
C LEU A 232 36.44 -6.73 -5.81
N THR A 233 37.28 -5.79 -6.26
CA THR A 233 38.52 -6.09 -6.99
C THR A 233 39.60 -6.62 -6.05
N SER A 234 39.85 -5.96 -4.91
CA SER A 234 40.81 -6.45 -3.91
C SER A 234 40.38 -7.80 -3.32
N SER A 235 39.10 -7.97 -2.98
CA SER A 235 38.59 -9.25 -2.47
C SER A 235 38.70 -10.39 -3.51
N ARG A 236 38.54 -10.10 -4.80
CA ARG A 236 38.80 -11.07 -5.88
C ARG A 236 40.29 -11.39 -6.02
N GLU A 237 41.17 -10.41 -5.84
CA GLU A 237 42.63 -10.62 -5.88
C GLU A 237 43.10 -11.43 -4.67
N GLU A 238 42.66 -11.10 -3.45
CA GLU A 238 42.90 -11.89 -2.23
C GLU A 238 42.38 -13.33 -2.37
N ALA A 239 41.14 -13.52 -2.85
CA ALA A 239 40.58 -14.84 -3.08
C ALA A 239 41.36 -15.62 -4.14
N ARG A 240 41.83 -14.95 -5.20
CA ARG A 240 42.70 -15.56 -6.22
C ARG A 240 44.04 -15.97 -5.65
N LEU A 241 44.71 -15.09 -4.88
CA LEU A 241 45.98 -15.38 -4.23
C LEU A 241 45.84 -16.52 -3.21
N ALA A 242 44.73 -16.59 -2.48
CA ALA A 242 44.42 -17.69 -1.57
C ALA A 242 44.22 -19.01 -2.33
N VAL A 243 43.54 -19.01 -3.48
CA VAL A 243 43.37 -20.20 -4.34
C VAL A 243 44.69 -20.62 -5.00
N GLU A 244 45.50 -19.68 -5.49
CA GLU A 244 46.84 -19.97 -6.05
C GLU A 244 47.79 -20.51 -4.97
N LYS A 245 47.76 -19.96 -3.75
CA LYS A 245 48.49 -20.48 -2.59
C LYS A 245 48.02 -21.88 -2.20
N ALA A 246 46.71 -22.09 -1.98
CA ALA A 246 46.16 -23.40 -1.64
C ALA A 246 46.46 -24.45 -2.72
N ARG A 247 46.51 -24.03 -3.99
CA ARG A 247 46.95 -24.88 -5.10
C ARG A 247 48.44 -25.21 -5.03
N THR A 248 49.33 -24.25 -4.75
CA THR A 248 50.78 -24.57 -4.62
C THR A 248 51.06 -25.44 -3.40
N GLU A 249 50.32 -25.26 -2.31
CA GLU A 249 50.35 -26.14 -1.13
C GLU A 249 49.82 -27.55 -1.48
N ALA A 250 48.70 -27.68 -2.18
CA ALA A 250 48.19 -28.98 -2.63
C ALA A 250 49.15 -29.67 -3.63
N GLU A 251 49.73 -28.92 -4.57
CA GLU A 251 50.73 -29.45 -5.49
C GLU A 251 52.02 -29.87 -4.76
N SER A 252 52.46 -29.17 -3.71
CA SER A 252 53.62 -29.56 -2.90
C SER A 252 53.32 -30.80 -2.06
N LEU A 253 52.14 -30.90 -1.44
CA LEU A 253 51.67 -32.10 -0.74
C LEU A 253 51.60 -33.32 -1.67
N VAL A 254 51.10 -33.16 -2.90
CA VAL A 254 51.08 -34.25 -3.91
C VAL A 254 52.50 -34.62 -4.37
N ARG A 255 53.43 -33.66 -4.49
CA ARG A 255 54.84 -33.96 -4.81
C ARG A 255 55.53 -34.70 -3.65
N ASN A 256 55.31 -34.27 -2.41
CA ASN A 256 55.87 -34.91 -1.21
C ASN A 256 55.31 -36.33 -1.03
N ALA A 257 53.99 -36.51 -1.10
CA ALA A 257 53.36 -37.84 -1.02
C ALA A 257 53.80 -38.78 -2.15
N LYS A 258 54.11 -38.26 -3.34
CA LYS A 258 54.74 -39.05 -4.42
C LYS A 258 56.19 -39.41 -4.09
N ALA A 259 57.00 -38.48 -3.62
CA ALA A 259 58.39 -38.75 -3.22
C ALA A 259 58.47 -39.75 -2.05
N GLU A 260 57.54 -39.66 -1.08
CA GLU A 260 57.36 -40.62 0.00
C GLU A 260 56.93 -42.00 -0.54
N ALA A 261 55.95 -42.07 -1.44
CA ALA A 261 55.53 -43.32 -2.07
C ALA A 261 56.66 -43.95 -2.91
N GLU A 262 57.43 -43.16 -3.65
CA GLU A 262 58.62 -43.61 -4.39
C GLU A 262 59.77 -44.02 -3.46
N SER A 263 59.86 -43.42 -2.27
CA SER A 263 60.79 -43.85 -1.22
C SER A 263 60.36 -45.20 -0.62
N LEU A 264 59.09 -45.34 -0.22
CA LEU A 264 58.51 -46.58 0.28
C LEU A 264 58.60 -47.72 -0.74
N VAL A 265 58.35 -47.45 -2.04
CA VAL A 265 58.50 -48.46 -3.11
C VAL A 265 59.96 -48.82 -3.36
N ARG A 266 60.92 -47.90 -3.16
CA ARG A 266 62.36 -48.22 -3.20
C ARG A 266 62.79 -49.04 -1.99
N ASN A 267 62.36 -48.67 -0.79
CA ASN A 267 62.67 -49.39 0.44
C ASN A 267 62.08 -50.80 0.41
N ALA A 268 60.78 -50.95 0.07
CA ALA A 268 60.15 -52.26 -0.06
C ALA A 268 60.75 -53.13 -1.19
N LYS A 269 61.33 -52.52 -2.24
CA LYS A 269 62.14 -53.25 -3.22
C LYS A 269 63.48 -53.70 -2.66
N ALA A 270 64.20 -52.81 -1.97
CA ALA A 270 65.47 -53.15 -1.32
C ALA A 270 65.31 -54.21 -0.22
N GLU A 271 64.24 -54.15 0.57
CA GLU A 271 63.83 -55.17 1.54
C GLU A 271 63.47 -56.48 0.84
N ALA A 272 62.71 -56.45 -0.25
CA ALA A 272 62.39 -57.64 -1.03
C ALA A 272 63.62 -58.24 -1.76
N GLU A 273 64.61 -57.43 -2.12
CA GLU A 273 65.88 -57.86 -2.71
C GLU A 273 66.81 -58.43 -1.63
N ALA A 274 66.90 -57.81 -0.45
CA ALA A 274 67.61 -58.32 0.72
C ALA A 274 67.03 -59.65 1.23
N ALA A 275 65.71 -59.76 1.33
CA ALA A 275 65.02 -61.01 1.67
C ALA A 275 65.20 -62.09 0.58
N ARG A 276 65.39 -61.70 -0.70
CA ARG A 276 65.73 -62.64 -1.78
C ARG A 276 67.19 -63.11 -1.70
N SER A 277 68.14 -62.24 -1.33
CA SER A 277 69.52 -62.67 -1.08
C SER A 277 69.61 -63.54 0.17
N GLU A 278 68.91 -63.20 1.26
CA GLU A 278 68.82 -64.04 2.47
C GLU A 278 68.22 -65.42 2.16
N VAL A 279 67.10 -65.48 1.41
CA VAL A 279 66.52 -66.74 0.94
C VAL A 279 67.43 -67.49 -0.05
N ALA A 280 68.28 -66.80 -0.82
CA ALA A 280 69.26 -67.43 -1.70
C ALA A 280 70.46 -68.00 -0.91
N GLU A 281 70.96 -67.28 0.09
CA GLU A 281 72.02 -67.70 1.01
C GLU A 281 71.55 -68.88 1.87
N LEU A 282 70.35 -68.81 2.46
CA LEU A 282 69.73 -69.93 3.18
C LEU A 282 69.52 -71.15 2.27
N ARG A 283 69.17 -70.95 0.98
CA ARG A 283 69.09 -72.03 0.00
C ARG A 283 70.47 -72.60 -0.36
N GLN A 284 71.51 -71.78 -0.42
CA GLN A 284 72.87 -72.24 -0.67
C GLN A 284 73.44 -73.00 0.53
N GLN A 285 73.17 -72.53 1.76
CA GLN A 285 73.47 -73.23 3.00
C GLN A 285 72.73 -74.57 3.06
N ALA A 286 71.41 -74.59 2.86
CA ALA A 286 70.63 -75.83 2.81
C ALA A 286 71.09 -76.77 1.68
N ALA A 287 71.53 -76.26 0.52
CA ALA A 287 72.10 -77.08 -0.55
C ALA A 287 73.46 -77.69 -0.16
N LEU A 288 74.29 -76.98 0.62
CA LEU A 288 75.55 -77.49 1.17
C LEU A 288 75.31 -78.50 2.30
N GLU A 289 74.28 -78.31 3.13
CA GLU A 289 73.84 -79.29 4.13
C GLU A 289 73.28 -80.55 3.47
N ILE A 290 72.44 -80.42 2.44
CA ILE A 290 71.94 -81.55 1.65
C ILE A 290 73.10 -82.27 0.95
N ALA A 291 74.09 -81.55 0.42
CA ALA A 291 75.28 -82.15 -0.17
C ALA A 291 76.12 -82.92 0.87
N SER A 292 76.33 -82.37 2.06
CA SER A 292 77.10 -83.04 3.13
C SER A 292 76.34 -84.23 3.72
N GLN A 293 75.00 -84.19 3.78
CA GLN A 293 74.17 -85.33 4.13
C GLN A 293 74.19 -86.43 3.05
N HIS A 294 74.19 -86.06 1.76
CA HIS A 294 74.36 -87.03 0.68
C HIS A 294 75.77 -87.63 0.63
N GLU A 295 76.82 -86.87 0.93
CA GLU A 295 78.19 -87.38 1.05
C GLU A 295 78.30 -88.32 2.26
N ALA A 296 77.77 -87.93 3.43
CA ALA A 296 77.71 -88.80 4.60
C ALA A 296 76.97 -90.11 4.31
N ALA A 297 75.76 -90.03 3.74
CA ALA A 297 74.97 -91.20 3.37
C ALA A 297 75.67 -92.09 2.32
N ALA A 298 76.40 -91.51 1.35
CA ALA A 298 77.19 -92.28 0.39
C ALA A 298 78.40 -92.97 1.06
N THR A 299 79.04 -92.34 2.05
CA THR A 299 80.10 -93.01 2.85
C THR A 299 79.56 -94.10 3.77
N GLU A 300 78.32 -93.99 4.24
CA GLU A 300 77.65 -95.01 5.05
C GLU A 300 77.21 -96.20 4.18
N ASP A 301 76.53 -95.94 3.05
CA ASP A 301 76.13 -96.96 2.07
C ASP A 301 77.34 -97.71 1.49
N SER A 302 78.45 -97.01 1.19
CA SER A 302 79.68 -97.68 0.72
C SER A 302 80.36 -98.57 1.77
N LYS A 303 80.24 -98.26 3.08
CA LYS A 303 80.70 -99.15 4.16
C LYS A 303 79.79 -100.37 4.27
N ALA A 304 78.48 -100.17 4.28
CA ALA A 304 77.51 -101.27 4.28
C ALA A 304 77.73 -102.21 3.06
N HIS A 305 78.08 -101.65 1.90
CA HIS A 305 78.42 -102.43 0.71
C HIS A 305 79.72 -103.24 0.86
N GLN A 306 80.74 -102.71 1.55
CA GLN A 306 81.98 -103.43 1.84
C GLN A 306 81.74 -104.57 2.85
N GLU A 307 81.05 -104.28 3.96
CA GLU A 307 80.68 -105.29 4.97
C GLU A 307 79.82 -106.42 4.35
N THR A 308 78.89 -106.08 3.45
CA THR A 308 78.08 -107.06 2.71
C THR A 308 78.94 -107.91 1.77
N GLN A 309 79.94 -107.33 1.08
CA GLN A 309 80.85 -108.09 0.21
C GLN A 309 81.77 -109.04 1.00
N GLU A 310 82.25 -108.64 2.18
CA GLU A 310 83.04 -109.53 3.04
C GLU A 310 82.20 -110.70 3.58
N SER A 311 80.95 -110.45 3.97
CA SER A 311 80.01 -111.51 4.39
C SER A 311 79.67 -112.49 3.26
N ILE A 312 79.39 -111.99 2.04
CA ILE A 312 79.16 -112.84 0.86
C ILE A 312 80.40 -113.70 0.54
N ARG A 313 81.61 -113.16 0.72
CA ARG A 313 82.86 -113.88 0.45
C ARG A 313 83.05 -115.08 1.38
N GLN A 314 82.78 -114.91 2.68
CA GLN A 314 82.81 -116.00 3.66
C GLN A 314 81.80 -117.09 3.31
N MET A 315 80.57 -116.69 2.96
CA MET A 315 79.47 -117.61 2.59
C MET A 315 79.80 -118.48 1.35
N VAL A 316 80.60 -117.97 0.41
CA VAL A 316 81.04 -118.72 -0.78
C VAL A 316 82.14 -119.75 -0.44
N GLU A 317 83.07 -119.43 0.46
CA GLU A 317 84.12 -120.37 0.89
C GLU A 317 83.52 -121.54 1.70
N GLU A 318 82.53 -121.29 2.56
CA GLU A 318 81.81 -122.35 3.29
C GLU A 318 80.99 -123.27 2.36
N ALA A 319 80.32 -122.72 1.34
CA ALA A 319 79.56 -123.49 0.37
C ALA A 319 80.44 -124.44 -0.47
N GLN A 320 81.67 -124.02 -0.80
CA GLN A 320 82.62 -124.86 -1.55
C GLN A 320 83.12 -126.06 -0.71
N ALA A 321 83.32 -125.88 0.59
CA ALA A 321 83.68 -126.97 1.50
C ALA A 321 82.56 -128.03 1.61
N GLN A 322 81.30 -127.60 1.73
CA GLN A 322 80.14 -128.50 1.82
C GLN A 322 79.92 -129.31 0.53
N THR A 323 80.16 -128.70 -0.64
CA THR A 323 79.94 -129.36 -1.95
C THR A 323 80.84 -130.59 -2.12
N ALA A 324 82.13 -130.49 -1.79
CA ALA A 324 83.07 -131.61 -1.87
C ALA A 324 82.72 -132.78 -0.92
N GLN A 325 82.03 -132.50 0.18
CA GLN A 325 81.59 -133.51 1.15
C GLN A 325 80.29 -134.22 0.70
N ALA A 326 79.45 -133.54 -0.09
CA ALA A 326 78.25 -134.11 -0.69
C ALA A 326 78.56 -135.10 -1.83
N GLU A 327 79.55 -134.82 -2.68
CA GLU A 327 79.88 -135.67 -3.84
C GLU A 327 80.36 -137.08 -3.41
N ALA A 328 81.21 -137.18 -2.38
CA ALA A 328 81.64 -138.45 -1.81
C ALA A 328 80.47 -139.24 -1.19
N SER A 329 79.49 -138.54 -0.62
CA SER A 329 78.29 -139.14 -0.02
C SER A 329 77.31 -139.67 -1.08
N LEU A 330 77.32 -139.11 -2.29
CA LEU A 330 76.43 -139.49 -3.39
C LEU A 330 76.78 -140.86 -3.98
N GLN A 331 78.07 -141.22 -4.05
CA GLN A 331 78.51 -142.51 -4.59
C GLN A 331 78.14 -143.70 -3.67
N GLU A 332 78.28 -143.56 -2.35
CA GLU A 332 77.81 -144.57 -1.40
C GLU A 332 76.28 -144.76 -1.42
N ALA A 333 75.52 -143.73 -1.78
CA ALA A 333 74.06 -143.81 -1.86
C ALA A 333 73.57 -144.64 -3.06
N LEU A 334 74.27 -144.59 -4.19
CA LEU A 334 73.88 -145.29 -5.42
C LEU A 334 74.02 -146.83 -5.30
N ASP A 335 75.12 -147.32 -4.74
CA ASP A 335 75.35 -148.76 -4.47
C ASP A 335 74.34 -149.34 -3.46
N ARG A 336 73.75 -148.50 -2.61
CA ARG A 336 72.67 -148.85 -1.68
C ARG A 336 71.29 -148.81 -2.38
N ALA A 337 71.08 -147.85 -3.28
CA ALA A 337 69.82 -147.67 -4.01
C ALA A 337 69.49 -148.87 -4.91
N GLU A 338 70.45 -149.46 -5.63
CA GLU A 338 70.16 -150.64 -6.48
C GLU A 338 69.68 -151.85 -5.68
N LYS A 339 70.25 -152.09 -4.49
CA LYS A 339 69.86 -153.18 -3.59
C LYS A 339 68.47 -152.97 -2.97
N VAL A 340 68.07 -151.73 -2.72
CA VAL A 340 66.71 -151.40 -2.25
C VAL A 340 65.71 -151.53 -3.40
N ARG A 341 66.05 -151.06 -4.60
CA ARG A 341 65.18 -151.13 -5.79
C ARG A 341 64.84 -152.56 -6.20
N ALA A 342 65.82 -153.46 -6.20
CA ALA A 342 65.59 -154.89 -6.46
C ALA A 342 64.66 -155.57 -5.43
N ARG A 343 64.50 -154.98 -4.23
CA ARG A 343 63.61 -155.47 -3.18
C ARG A 343 62.20 -154.86 -3.28
N THR A 344 62.09 -153.57 -3.58
CA THR A 344 60.78 -152.92 -3.77
C THR A 344 60.08 -153.39 -5.04
N ASP A 345 60.80 -153.72 -6.12
CA ASP A 345 60.20 -154.35 -7.31
C ASP A 345 59.61 -155.75 -7.04
N ALA A 346 60.02 -156.43 -5.95
CA ALA A 346 59.42 -157.68 -5.50
C ALA A 346 58.17 -157.45 -4.62
N GLU A 347 58.26 -156.51 -3.67
CA GLU A 347 57.16 -156.16 -2.75
C GLU A 347 56.04 -155.32 -3.41
N ALA A 348 56.30 -154.74 -4.58
CA ALA A 348 55.28 -154.12 -5.43
C ALA A 348 54.44 -155.15 -6.19
N ARG A 349 55.03 -156.28 -6.61
CA ARG A 349 54.35 -157.32 -7.40
C ARG A 349 53.31 -158.12 -6.60
N THR A 350 53.58 -158.39 -5.33
CA THR A 350 52.60 -159.04 -4.44
C THR A 350 51.39 -158.14 -4.20
N ARG A 351 51.61 -156.88 -3.81
CA ARG A 351 50.55 -155.89 -3.58
C ARG A 351 49.70 -155.59 -4.83
N TYR A 352 50.25 -155.74 -6.03
CA TYR A 352 49.53 -155.39 -7.27
C TYR A 352 48.37 -156.33 -7.58
N GLU A 353 48.52 -157.64 -7.31
CA GLU A 353 47.61 -158.66 -7.85
C GLU A 353 46.92 -159.52 -6.78
N GLU A 354 47.15 -159.24 -5.50
CA GLU A 354 46.10 -159.39 -4.48
C GLU A 354 44.86 -158.52 -4.82
N ALA A 355 45.02 -157.47 -5.63
CA ALA A 355 43.91 -156.66 -6.16
C ALA A 355 43.22 -157.30 -7.38
N THR A 356 43.94 -158.03 -8.26
CA THR A 356 43.30 -158.74 -9.39
C THR A 356 42.58 -160.00 -8.95
N ASN A 357 43.07 -160.73 -7.93
CA ASN A 357 42.32 -161.83 -7.34
C ASN A 357 40.96 -161.38 -6.79
N LYS A 358 40.91 -160.20 -6.14
CA LYS A 358 39.64 -159.55 -5.77
C LYS A 358 38.85 -159.10 -7.00
N ALA A 359 39.50 -158.66 -8.08
CA ALA A 359 38.85 -158.30 -9.34
C ALA A 359 38.22 -159.51 -10.10
N ASP A 360 38.77 -160.72 -9.96
CA ASP A 360 38.20 -161.94 -10.55
C ASP A 360 37.08 -162.52 -9.67
N GLU A 361 37.16 -162.36 -8.35
CA GLU A 361 36.01 -162.55 -7.47
C GLU A 361 34.88 -161.59 -7.88
N ILE A 362 35.22 -160.33 -8.23
CA ILE A 362 34.37 -159.29 -8.86
C ILE A 362 33.82 -159.67 -10.27
N VAL A 363 34.12 -160.86 -10.78
CA VAL A 363 33.52 -161.39 -12.02
C VAL A 363 32.74 -162.69 -11.76
N ARG A 364 33.18 -163.55 -10.84
CA ARG A 364 32.58 -164.87 -10.53
C ARG A 364 31.14 -164.77 -10.00
N GLU A 365 30.89 -163.86 -9.06
CA GLU A 365 29.69 -163.88 -8.20
C GLU A 365 28.36 -163.54 -8.92
N ALA A 366 28.39 -162.92 -10.11
CA ALA A 366 27.27 -162.99 -11.07
C ALA A 366 27.64 -163.55 -12.46
N ARG A 367 28.73 -164.32 -12.58
CA ARG A 367 28.66 -165.44 -13.52
C ARG A 367 27.69 -166.47 -12.93
N GLU A 368 27.79 -166.75 -11.63
CA GLU A 368 26.87 -167.62 -10.89
C GLU A 368 25.40 -167.10 -10.92
N GLN A 369 25.14 -165.84 -10.57
CA GLN A 369 23.78 -165.24 -10.69
C GLN A 369 23.28 -165.12 -12.17
N ALA A 370 24.15 -165.19 -13.17
CA ALA A 370 23.77 -165.24 -14.59
C ALA A 370 23.58 -166.67 -15.11
N GLU A 371 24.28 -167.66 -14.52
CA GLU A 371 24.08 -169.07 -14.81
C GLU A 371 22.78 -169.59 -14.19
N GLN A 372 22.38 -169.11 -13.01
CA GLN A 372 21.03 -169.34 -12.47
C GLN A 372 19.93 -168.86 -13.44
N LEU A 373 20.10 -167.67 -14.03
CA LEU A 373 19.19 -167.13 -15.06
C LEU A 373 19.19 -167.96 -16.37
N LEU A 374 20.28 -168.68 -16.65
CA LEU A 374 20.40 -169.60 -17.78
C LEU A 374 19.92 -171.03 -17.45
N GLU A 375 19.88 -171.44 -16.19
CA GLU A 375 19.22 -172.68 -15.75
C GLU A 375 17.69 -172.51 -15.78
N ASP A 376 17.15 -171.40 -15.27
CA ASP A 376 15.71 -171.07 -15.36
C ASP A 376 15.23 -171.07 -16.82
N THR A 377 15.95 -170.40 -17.73
CA THR A 377 15.59 -170.35 -19.15
C THR A 377 15.88 -171.65 -19.91
N ARG A 378 16.76 -172.53 -19.40
CA ARG A 378 16.92 -173.90 -19.93
C ARG A 378 15.80 -174.84 -19.48
N ALA A 379 15.29 -174.70 -18.27
CA ALA A 379 14.16 -175.50 -17.79
C ALA A 379 12.92 -175.32 -18.69
N ASP A 380 12.64 -174.08 -19.11
CA ASP A 380 11.58 -173.78 -20.09
C ASP A 380 11.87 -174.37 -21.49
N ALA A 381 13.13 -174.37 -21.94
CA ALA A 381 13.52 -174.93 -23.23
C ALA A 381 13.45 -176.48 -23.27
N ASP A 382 13.81 -177.15 -22.16
CA ASP A 382 13.66 -178.59 -22.01
C ASP A 382 12.18 -178.99 -21.89
N ALA A 383 11.31 -178.14 -21.34
CA ALA A 383 9.86 -178.35 -21.36
C ALA A 383 9.29 -178.34 -22.79
N GLN A 384 9.71 -177.41 -23.65
CA GLN A 384 9.33 -177.40 -25.07
C GLN A 384 9.93 -178.58 -25.86
N THR A 385 11.21 -178.87 -25.68
CA THR A 385 11.90 -179.93 -26.43
C THR A 385 11.41 -181.34 -26.02
N SER A 386 10.98 -181.51 -24.77
CA SER A 386 10.34 -182.73 -24.29
C SER A 386 8.94 -182.97 -24.86
N ALA A 387 8.29 -181.96 -25.45
CA ALA A 387 7.09 -182.15 -26.26
C ALA A 387 7.44 -182.71 -27.65
N VAL A 388 8.51 -182.19 -28.28
CA VAL A 388 8.97 -182.62 -29.62
C VAL A 388 9.54 -184.05 -29.61
N ARG A 389 10.25 -184.45 -28.53
CA ARG A 389 10.69 -185.84 -28.30
C ARG A 389 9.57 -186.87 -28.51
N ARG A 390 8.33 -186.53 -28.14
CA ARG A 390 7.16 -187.42 -28.22
C ARG A 390 6.49 -187.50 -29.60
N GLN A 391 6.95 -186.72 -30.59
CA GLN A 391 6.40 -186.72 -31.95
C GLN A 391 7.34 -187.31 -33.01
N ILE A 392 8.64 -187.45 -32.74
CA ILE A 392 9.60 -188.10 -33.65
C ILE A 392 9.76 -189.59 -33.31
N ASP A 393 9.81 -189.96 -32.01
CA ASP A 393 9.78 -191.37 -31.57
C ASP A 393 8.52 -192.13 -32.06
N GLU A 394 7.47 -191.40 -32.41
CA GLU A 394 6.19 -191.92 -32.91
C GLU A 394 6.17 -192.14 -34.44
N LEU A 395 7.09 -191.52 -35.20
CA LEU A 395 6.95 -191.36 -36.66
C LEU A 395 7.91 -192.13 -37.56
N GLU A 396 9.07 -192.63 -37.08
CA GLU A 396 9.90 -193.55 -37.89
C GLU A 396 10.39 -194.81 -37.16
N ARG A 397 9.66 -195.22 -36.09
CA ARG A 397 9.42 -196.65 -35.81
C ARG A 397 8.64 -197.32 -36.95
N GLN A 398 7.89 -196.53 -37.73
CA GLN A 398 7.50 -196.94 -39.07
C GLN A 398 8.77 -197.14 -39.90
N ARG A 399 8.96 -198.34 -40.47
CA ARG A 399 10.17 -198.76 -41.20
C ARG A 399 11.40 -199.19 -40.37
N ASP A 400 11.21 -199.43 -39.07
CA ASP A 400 11.75 -200.64 -38.39
C ASP A 400 11.11 -201.95 -38.96
N SER A 401 10.32 -201.86 -40.05
CA SER A 401 9.58 -202.94 -40.69
C SER A 401 10.21 -203.52 -41.96
N ILE A 402 11.44 -203.14 -42.34
CA ILE A 402 12.22 -203.77 -43.43
C ILE A 402 13.74 -203.82 -43.12
N ALA A 403 14.29 -204.43 -42.07
CA ALA A 403 13.90 -205.53 -41.17
C ALA A 403 13.87 -206.97 -41.74
N ALA A 404 14.30 -207.21 -42.98
CA ALA A 404 14.15 -208.55 -43.58
C ALA A 404 15.22 -209.04 -44.57
N TYR A 405 16.17 -208.22 -45.06
CA TYR A 405 17.00 -208.61 -46.22
C TYR A 405 18.45 -208.10 -46.23
N LEU A 406 19.24 -208.56 -45.26
CA LEU A 406 20.63 -208.94 -45.58
C LEU A 406 20.63 -210.46 -45.76
N GLU A 407 20.82 -210.89 -47.01
CA GLU A 407 21.48 -212.15 -47.40
C GLU A 407 21.40 -213.32 -46.39
N ASP A 408 20.21 -213.93 -46.21
CA ASP A 408 20.17 -215.31 -45.69
C ASP A 408 20.65 -216.25 -46.80
N MET A 409 21.98 -216.38 -46.88
CA MET A 409 22.77 -216.97 -47.96
C MET A 409 22.66 -216.34 -49.34
N ARG A 410 21.44 -216.00 -49.82
CA ARG A 410 21.22 -215.55 -51.20
C ARG A 410 19.85 -214.90 -51.46
N GLY A 411 19.82 -213.59 -51.40
CA GLY A 411 19.36 -212.75 -52.51
C GLY A 411 20.27 -211.52 -52.62
N ILE A 412 21.17 -211.46 -53.60
CA ILE A 412 20.85 -211.00 -54.98
C ILE A 412 20.16 -209.62 -54.97
N LEU A 413 20.79 -208.61 -55.59
CA LEU A 413 20.46 -207.15 -55.56
C LEU A 413 20.94 -206.50 -54.23
N GLY A 414 20.99 -205.19 -53.99
CA GLY A 414 20.73 -203.93 -54.75
C GLY A 414 20.65 -202.78 -53.71
N ASP A 415 21.38 -201.67 -53.80
CA ASP A 415 21.13 -200.41 -54.56
C ASP A 415 20.21 -199.35 -53.88
N SER A 416 20.59 -198.04 -53.98
CA SER A 416 19.83 -196.78 -53.66
C SER A 416 19.40 -196.43 -52.19
N ALA A 417 19.09 -195.18 -51.72
CA ALA A 417 19.52 -193.76 -52.01
C ALA A 417 18.95 -192.64 -51.02
N LEU A 418 19.69 -191.52 -50.73
CA LEU A 418 19.33 -190.18 -50.08
C LEU A 418 19.17 -190.07 -48.51
N VAL A 419 19.01 -188.95 -47.72
CA VAL A 419 18.63 -187.48 -47.88
C VAL A 419 19.40 -186.46 -46.89
N HIS A 420 18.85 -185.27 -46.42
CA HIS A 420 19.60 -184.11 -45.77
C HIS A 420 18.77 -182.97 -45.03
N ALA A 421 19.31 -182.21 -44.00
CA ALA A 421 19.07 -180.76 -43.55
C ALA A 421 19.28 -180.36 -41.99
N PRO A 422 19.50 -179.06 -41.51
CA PRO A 422 20.19 -178.65 -40.19
C PRO A 422 19.79 -177.37 -39.26
N ALA A 423 20.39 -177.06 -38.04
CA ALA A 423 20.24 -175.82 -37.10
C ALA A 423 21.24 -175.52 -35.84
N PRO A 424 21.30 -174.32 -35.09
CA PRO A 424 22.32 -173.86 -34.00
C PRO A 424 21.96 -172.88 -32.73
N VAL A 425 22.96 -172.36 -31.88
CA VAL A 425 23.13 -171.18 -30.83
C VAL A 425 22.82 -171.27 -29.24
N VAL A 426 23.11 -170.42 -28.15
CA VAL A 426 24.07 -169.37 -27.48
C VAL A 426 23.54 -168.92 -26.00
N GLY A 427 24.04 -168.22 -24.89
CA GLY A 427 25.28 -167.61 -24.16
C GLY A 427 25.11 -166.17 -23.44
N GLY A 428 25.63 -165.56 -22.28
CA GLY A 428 26.40 -165.78 -20.96
C GLY A 428 26.93 -164.50 -20.09
N ALA A 429 27.24 -164.55 -18.73
CA ALA A 429 28.08 -163.65 -17.75
C ALA A 429 27.53 -162.35 -16.95
N ALA A 430 28.05 -161.62 -15.86
CA ALA A 430 29.14 -161.58 -14.75
C ALA A 430 29.01 -160.44 -13.57
N ARG A 431 29.64 -160.48 -12.31
CA ARG A 431 29.72 -159.40 -11.17
C ARG A 431 30.49 -159.75 -9.80
N SER A 432 30.97 -158.79 -8.92
CA SER A 432 31.10 -158.78 -7.37
C SER A 432 31.77 -157.48 -6.70
N ALA A 433 32.36 -157.47 -5.45
CA ALA A 433 33.15 -156.42 -4.70
C ALA A 433 34.06 -157.04 -3.53
N GLN A 434 35.00 -156.47 -2.69
CA GLN A 434 35.65 -155.14 -2.39
C GLN A 434 36.86 -155.19 -1.33
N SER A 435 37.72 -154.14 -1.19
CA SER A 435 38.40 -153.58 0.07
C SER A 435 39.44 -154.40 0.94
N PRO A 436 40.08 -153.92 2.07
CA PRO A 436 40.71 -152.59 2.45
C PRO A 436 42.07 -152.61 3.30
N GLN A 437 42.63 -151.41 3.64
CA GLN A 437 43.50 -151.01 4.83
C GLN A 437 45.01 -151.45 4.92
N ASP A 438 45.97 -150.90 5.73
CA ASP A 438 46.05 -149.83 6.80
C ASP A 438 47.49 -149.25 7.14
N ALA A 439 47.60 -148.30 8.12
CA ALA A 439 48.68 -147.94 9.10
C ALA A 439 49.91 -146.94 8.84
N GLU A 440 49.92 -145.84 9.64
CA GLU A 440 50.98 -144.96 10.28
C GLU A 440 52.28 -144.40 9.58
N GLY A 441 52.64 -143.11 9.86
CA GLY A 441 54.06 -142.60 9.83
C GLY A 441 54.41 -141.14 9.37
N GLU A 442 54.26 -140.14 10.25
CA GLU A 442 54.99 -138.82 10.46
C GLU A 442 55.60 -137.89 9.32
N GLU A 443 55.92 -136.63 9.71
CA GLU A 443 56.61 -135.48 9.02
C GLU A 443 56.05 -134.80 7.74
N ALA A 444 55.90 -133.45 7.76
CA ALA A 444 56.15 -132.51 6.63
C ALA A 444 55.93 -131.00 6.96
N GLU A 445 56.55 -130.11 6.14
CA GLU A 445 56.64 -128.63 6.19
C GLU A 445 55.38 -127.82 5.70
N PRO A 446 55.35 -126.46 5.82
CA PRO A 446 54.13 -125.64 5.79
C PRO A 446 53.86 -124.82 4.49
N GLY A 447 52.76 -124.04 4.45
CA GLY A 447 52.51 -123.07 3.36
C GLY A 447 51.43 -121.97 3.55
N ALA A 448 51.88 -120.70 3.59
CA ALA A 448 51.22 -119.42 3.20
C ALA A 448 49.85 -118.96 3.81
N GLY A 449 49.63 -117.64 4.01
CA GLY A 449 48.37 -117.15 4.64
C GLY A 449 47.82 -115.70 4.48
N LYS A 450 48.62 -114.63 4.25
CA LYS A 450 48.19 -113.23 3.89
C LYS A 450 47.25 -112.35 4.79
N ALA A 451 47.68 -111.09 4.97
CA ALA A 451 46.90 -109.81 4.97
C ALA A 451 45.92 -109.51 6.16
N ALA A 452 45.41 -108.28 6.39
CA ALA A 452 45.52 -106.93 5.77
C ALA A 452 45.54 -105.85 6.90
N LYS A 453 46.20 -104.67 6.81
CA LYS A 453 45.90 -103.41 6.07
C LYS A 453 44.54 -102.73 6.39
N GLN A 454 44.60 -101.54 6.99
CA GLN A 454 43.52 -100.52 7.17
C GLN A 454 43.85 -99.31 6.25
N SER A 455 42.98 -98.48 5.64
CA SER A 455 41.61 -97.95 5.88
C SER A 455 41.53 -96.81 6.91
N SER A 456 40.82 -95.67 6.74
CA SER A 456 40.43 -94.77 5.61
C SER A 456 39.36 -93.78 6.14
N GLN A 457 39.13 -92.63 5.48
CA GLN A 457 37.95 -91.73 5.65
C GLN A 457 37.84 -90.97 7.02
N GLU A 458 37.09 -89.86 7.22
CA GLU A 458 36.38 -88.87 6.36
C GLU A 458 35.88 -87.65 7.18
N GLY A 459 35.41 -86.56 6.52
CA GLY A 459 34.71 -85.39 7.11
C GLY A 459 35.58 -84.12 7.20
N ALA A 460 35.31 -82.94 6.63
CA ALA A 460 34.11 -82.19 6.21
C ALA A 460 33.38 -81.38 7.32
N ASN A 461 33.52 -80.04 7.32
CA ASN A 461 32.43 -79.05 7.07
C ASN A 461 32.91 -77.56 7.10
N LYS A 462 32.05 -76.63 6.68
CA LYS A 462 32.07 -75.15 6.84
C LYS A 462 30.79 -74.73 7.65
N PRO A 463 30.30 -73.47 7.78
CA PRO A 463 30.72 -72.15 7.26
C PRO A 463 30.70 -70.98 8.30
N SER A 464 30.84 -69.73 7.82
CA SER A 464 30.34 -68.46 8.44
C SER A 464 31.03 -67.91 9.70
N ALA A 465 30.93 -66.61 10.07
CA ALA A 465 30.29 -65.43 9.44
C ALA A 465 31.04 -64.11 9.77
N LYS A 466 30.62 -62.98 9.17
CA LYS A 466 31.19 -61.62 9.40
C LYS A 466 30.69 -60.97 10.71
N GLN A 467 31.60 -60.28 11.41
CA GLN A 467 31.36 -59.08 12.24
C GLN A 467 32.58 -58.15 12.06
N GLY A 468 32.57 -56.84 12.35
CA GLY A 468 31.52 -55.90 12.75
C GLY A 468 32.09 -54.47 12.60
N ALA A 469 31.27 -53.46 12.30
CA ALA A 469 31.78 -52.18 11.79
C ALA A 469 32.10 -51.11 12.86
N LYS A 470 33.25 -50.45 12.65
CA LYS A 470 33.72 -49.09 13.01
C LYS A 470 33.21 -48.35 14.27
N LYS A 471 34.17 -47.59 14.84
CA LYS A 471 34.07 -46.70 16.01
C LYS A 471 33.02 -45.57 15.87
N LYS A 472 32.71 -45.00 17.04
CA LYS A 472 32.16 -43.65 17.29
C LYS A 472 32.97 -42.52 16.61
N PRO A 473 32.45 -41.27 16.57
CA PRO A 473 33.28 -40.07 16.42
C PRO A 473 34.41 -40.02 17.47
#